data_AF-A0A1B6JWJ1-F1
#
_entry.id   AF-A0A1B6JWJ1-F1
#
_cell.length_a   1.000
_cell.length_b   1.000
_cell.length_c   1.000
_cell.angle_alpha   90.00
_cell.angle_beta   90.00
_cell.angle_gamma   90.00
#
_symmetry.space_group_name_H-M   'P 1'
#
loop_
_entity.id
_entity.type
_entity.pdbx_description
1 polymer ?
#
loop_
_entity_poly.entity_id
_entity_poly.type
_entity_poly.pdbx_seq_one_letter_code
_entity_poly.pdbx_strand_id
1 'polypeptide(L)'
;KLLDFQISRYSTPVFDLLYFLYTSANDDVRDNHQLELFELYVKTLNESLEQVGCSERLTLEEVKEDIKAAAPWMITTIAFGVTPITVHGTDDGESYEGITTEDIVAGKCDPIFRRMYNCKRLKAIVPVLMRQYFNFLKSL
;
A
#
# COMPACT_ATOMS: atom_id res chain seq x y z
N LYS A 1 12.56 2.59 -12.51
CA LYS A 1 12.93 1.15 -12.52
C LYS A 1 12.26 0.52 -11.30
N LEU A 2 11.46 -0.54 -11.48
CA LEU A 2 10.92 -1.31 -10.34
C LEU A 2 12.03 -2.18 -9.77
N LEU A 3 12.17 -2.20 -8.45
CA LEU A 3 13.21 -2.92 -7.70
C LEU A 3 12.54 -3.72 -6.57
N ASP A 4 13.29 -4.64 -5.96
CA ASP A 4 12.92 -5.38 -4.75
C ASP A 4 11.61 -6.21 -4.82
N PHE A 5 11.66 -7.31 -5.57
CA PHE A 5 10.55 -8.27 -5.77
C PHE A 5 10.31 -9.24 -4.60
N GLN A 6 10.84 -8.94 -3.41
CA GLN A 6 10.81 -9.84 -2.24
C GLN A 6 9.39 -10.09 -1.67
N ILE A 7 8.42 -9.26 -2.04
CA ILE A 7 7.00 -9.39 -1.66
C ILE A 7 6.07 -9.65 -2.86
N SER A 8 6.63 -9.90 -4.05
CA SER A 8 5.85 -10.12 -5.26
C SER A 8 5.03 -11.42 -5.15
N ARG A 9 3.77 -11.33 -5.59
CA ARG A 9 2.80 -12.43 -5.48
C ARG A 9 1.80 -12.37 -6.63
N TYR A 10 1.29 -13.52 -7.05
CA TYR A 10 0.17 -13.57 -7.99
C TYR A 10 -1.11 -13.15 -7.30
N SER A 11 -1.71 -12.05 -7.77
CA SER A 11 -2.96 -11.53 -7.24
C SER A 11 -3.59 -10.52 -8.20
N THR A 12 -4.71 -9.92 -7.78
CA THR A 12 -5.28 -8.77 -8.48
C THR A 12 -4.28 -7.60 -8.53
N PRO A 13 -4.20 -6.85 -9.65
CA PRO A 13 -3.35 -5.66 -9.74
C PRO A 13 -3.73 -4.56 -8.74
N VAL A 14 -4.95 -4.62 -8.18
CA VAL A 14 -5.42 -3.64 -7.18
C VAL A 14 -4.51 -3.56 -5.96
N PHE A 15 -3.90 -4.67 -5.54
CA PHE A 15 -2.97 -4.64 -4.41
C PHE A 15 -1.74 -3.76 -4.70
N ASP A 16 -1.16 -3.89 -5.89
CA ASP A 16 0.02 -3.11 -6.27
C ASP A 16 -0.35 -1.63 -6.48
N LEU A 17 -1.51 -1.37 -7.09
CA LEU A 17 -2.03 -0.02 -7.33
C LEU A 17 -2.29 0.74 -6.03
N LEU A 18 -3.00 0.11 -5.08
CA LEU A 18 -3.28 0.71 -3.78
C LEU A 18 -2.00 0.88 -2.95
N TYR A 19 -1.12 -0.12 -2.95
CA TYR A 19 0.17 -0.01 -2.26
C TYR A 19 0.98 1.18 -2.80
N PHE A 20 1.10 1.30 -4.12
CA PHE A 20 1.85 2.37 -4.76
C PHE A 20 1.26 3.75 -4.44
N LEU A 21 -0.05 3.93 -4.58
CA LEU A 21 -0.71 5.19 -4.28
C LEU A 21 -0.54 5.63 -2.82
N TYR A 22 -0.67 4.71 -1.86
CA TYR A 22 -0.64 5.07 -0.44
C TYR A 22 0.77 5.20 0.13
N THR A 23 1.79 4.70 -0.56
CA THR A 23 3.19 4.83 -0.15
C THR A 23 3.94 5.95 -0.89
N SER A 24 3.51 6.29 -2.11
CA SER A 24 4.30 7.14 -3.01
C SER A 24 3.58 8.39 -3.50
N ALA A 25 2.25 8.44 -3.51
CA ALA A 25 1.52 9.63 -3.94
C ALA A 25 1.48 10.71 -2.86
N ASN A 26 1.14 11.95 -3.25
CA ASN A 26 0.84 13.01 -2.30
C ASN A 26 -0.66 12.99 -1.91
N ASP A 27 -1.04 13.88 -0.99
CA ASP A 27 -2.42 13.94 -0.47
C ASP A 27 -3.43 14.28 -1.57
N ASP A 28 -3.09 15.21 -2.46
CA ASP A 28 -3.98 15.67 -3.54
C ASP A 28 -4.30 14.55 -4.55
N VAL A 29 -3.30 13.78 -4.95
CA VAL A 29 -3.48 12.62 -5.83
C VAL A 29 -4.39 11.58 -5.17
N ARG A 30 -4.23 11.34 -3.86
CA ARG A 30 -5.14 10.45 -3.12
C ARG A 30 -6.55 11.03 -3.00
N ASP A 31 -6.73 12.32 -2.78
CA ASP A 31 -8.08 12.85 -2.63
C ASP A 31 -8.84 12.95 -3.96
N ASN A 32 -8.13 13.25 -5.06
CA ASN A 32 -8.79 13.72 -6.29
C ASN A 32 -8.55 12.86 -7.52
N HIS A 33 -7.51 12.01 -7.55
CA HIS A 33 -7.04 11.37 -8.80
C HIS A 33 -6.94 9.84 -8.76
N GLN A 34 -7.38 9.18 -7.68
CA GLN A 34 -7.25 7.71 -7.55
C GLN A 34 -7.95 6.94 -8.67
N LEU A 35 -9.23 7.25 -8.94
CA LEU A 35 -10.01 6.51 -9.94
C LEU A 35 -9.52 6.77 -11.37
N GLU A 36 -9.15 8.03 -11.67
CA GLU A 36 -8.55 8.41 -12.96
C GLU A 36 -7.27 7.60 -13.26
N LEU A 37 -6.41 7.42 -12.25
CA LEU A 37 -5.19 6.63 -12.40
C LEU A 37 -5.49 5.13 -12.61
N PHE A 38 -6.58 4.61 -12.02
CA PHE A 38 -6.99 3.23 -12.22
C PHE A 38 -7.62 3.02 -13.60
N GLU A 39 -8.39 3.99 -14.10
CA GLU A 39 -8.88 3.99 -15.48
C GLU A 39 -7.71 4.01 -16.48
N LEU A 40 -6.70 4.84 -16.23
CA LEU A 40 -5.48 4.88 -17.04
C LEU A 40 -4.74 3.53 -17.03
N TYR A 41 -4.64 2.90 -15.85
CA TYR A 41 -4.02 1.57 -15.72
C TYR A 41 -4.79 0.52 -16.54
N VAL A 42 -6.12 0.44 -16.37
CA VAL A 42 -6.98 -0.50 -17.10
C VAL A 42 -6.83 -0.32 -18.61
N LYS A 43 -6.88 0.92 -19.09
CA LYS A 43 -6.67 1.25 -20.50
C LYS A 43 -5.31 0.76 -20.99
N THR A 44 -4.24 1.15 -20.31
CA THR A 44 -2.86 0.83 -20.70
C THR A 44 -2.60 -0.68 -20.70
N LEU A 45 -3.11 -1.39 -19.68
CA LEU A 45 -3.01 -2.83 -19.59
C LEU A 45 -3.70 -3.51 -20.77
N ASN A 46 -4.95 -3.14 -21.05
CA ASN A 46 -5.72 -3.74 -22.14
C ASN A 46 -5.11 -3.47 -23.52
N GLU A 47 -4.62 -2.25 -23.77
CA GLU A 47 -3.89 -1.91 -25.00
C GLU A 47 -2.60 -2.75 -25.13
N SER A 48 -1.89 -2.95 -24.03
CA SER A 48 -0.67 -3.77 -24.01
C SER A 48 -0.97 -5.26 -24.26
N LEU A 49 -2.05 -5.78 -23.67
CA LEU A 49 -2.52 -7.15 -23.89
C LEU A 49 -2.91 -7.36 -25.36
N GLU A 50 -3.58 -6.39 -25.98
CA GLU A 50 -3.93 -6.45 -27.40
C GLU A 50 -2.69 -6.53 -28.30
N GLN A 51 -1.67 -5.72 -28.02
CA GLN A 51 -0.42 -5.70 -28.79
C GLN A 51 0.32 -7.05 -28.77
N VAL A 52 0.18 -7.82 -27.69
CA VAL A 52 0.79 -9.15 -27.57
C VAL A 52 -0.14 -10.29 -27.98
N GLY A 53 -1.33 -9.98 -28.51
CA GLY A 53 -2.30 -10.96 -29.00
C GLY A 53 -3.12 -11.64 -27.91
N CYS A 54 -3.17 -11.09 -26.69
CA CYS A 54 -4.04 -11.59 -25.61
C CYS A 54 -5.47 -11.07 -25.79
N SER A 55 -6.46 -11.95 -25.58
CA SER A 55 -7.89 -11.62 -25.68
C SER A 55 -8.50 -11.15 -24.35
N GLU A 56 -7.85 -11.45 -23.24
CA GLU A 56 -8.27 -11.11 -21.89
C GLU A 56 -8.31 -9.60 -21.69
N ARG A 57 -9.31 -9.12 -20.93
CA ARG A 57 -9.46 -7.70 -20.62
C ARG A 57 -9.83 -7.54 -19.16
N LEU A 58 -9.25 -6.52 -18.54
CA LEU A 58 -9.65 -6.06 -17.21
C LEU A 58 -10.67 -4.92 -17.39
N THR A 59 -11.75 -4.95 -16.64
CA THR A 59 -12.75 -3.89 -16.61
C THR A 59 -12.59 -3.00 -15.39
N LEU A 60 -13.08 -1.76 -15.48
CA LEU A 60 -13.07 -0.86 -14.34
C LEU A 60 -13.99 -1.37 -13.20
N GLU A 61 -15.08 -2.06 -13.54
CA GLU A 61 -15.99 -2.62 -12.53
C GLU A 61 -15.33 -3.75 -11.73
N GLU A 62 -14.58 -4.65 -12.39
CA GLU A 62 -13.77 -5.66 -11.70
C GLU A 62 -12.74 -5.01 -10.76
N VAL A 63 -12.09 -3.93 -11.21
CA VAL A 63 -11.16 -3.15 -10.36
C VAL A 63 -11.87 -2.57 -9.13
N LYS A 64 -13.08 -2.01 -9.29
CA LYS A 64 -13.86 -1.47 -8.16
C LYS A 64 -14.27 -2.55 -7.16
N GLU A 65 -14.67 -3.71 -7.65
CA GLU A 65 -15.00 -4.88 -6.80
C GLU A 65 -13.75 -5.37 -6.04
N ASP A 66 -12.62 -5.48 -6.72
CA ASP A 66 -11.35 -5.85 -6.11
C ASP A 66 -10.87 -4.84 -5.07
N ILE A 67 -11.10 -3.53 -5.27
CA ILE A 67 -10.77 -2.51 -4.25
C ILE A 67 -11.62 -2.69 -2.99
N LYS A 68 -12.92 -2.99 -3.17
CA LYS A 68 -13.82 -3.28 -2.04
C LYS A 68 -13.36 -4.52 -1.30
N ALA A 69 -12.97 -5.57 -2.02
CA ALA A 69 -12.44 -6.81 -1.44
C ALA A 69 -11.08 -6.62 -0.74
N ALA A 70 -10.24 -5.71 -1.24
CA ALA A 70 -8.92 -5.41 -0.68
C ALA A 70 -8.96 -4.57 0.61
N ALA A 71 -10.13 -4.07 1.04
CA ALA A 71 -10.26 -3.16 2.17
C ALA A 71 -9.62 -3.67 3.48
N PRO A 72 -9.83 -4.93 3.92
CA PRO A 72 -9.17 -5.44 5.12
C PRO A 72 -7.65 -5.41 5.00
N TRP A 73 -7.11 -5.83 3.86
CA TRP A 73 -5.67 -5.83 3.60
C TRP A 73 -5.09 -4.42 3.58
N MET A 74 -5.78 -3.46 2.98
CA MET A 74 -5.31 -2.07 2.96
C MET A 74 -5.31 -1.43 4.35
N ILE A 75 -6.33 -1.68 5.16
CA ILE A 75 -6.38 -1.20 6.55
C ILE A 75 -5.18 -1.75 7.34
N THR A 76 -4.89 -3.05 7.20
CA THR A 76 -3.70 -3.66 7.80
C THR A 76 -2.41 -3.04 7.27
N THR A 77 -2.34 -2.76 5.96
CA THR A 77 -1.16 -2.17 5.33
C THR A 77 -0.92 -0.73 5.81
N ILE A 78 -1.95 0.08 5.95
CA ILE A 78 -1.83 1.44 6.51
C ILE A 78 -1.42 1.38 7.99
N ALA A 79 -2.01 0.47 8.77
CA ALA A 79 -1.72 0.35 10.19
C ALA A 79 -0.29 -0.15 10.46
N PHE A 80 0.19 -1.16 9.73
CA PHE A 80 1.45 -1.85 10.03
C PHE A 80 2.56 -1.64 8.98
N GLY A 81 2.21 -1.52 7.70
CA GLY A 81 3.16 -1.43 6.59
C GLY A 81 3.69 -0.02 6.35
N VAL A 82 2.85 1.01 6.52
CA VAL A 82 3.28 2.42 6.36
C VAL A 82 4.28 2.83 7.44
N THR A 83 4.20 2.24 8.64
CA THR A 83 5.08 2.54 9.77
C THR A 83 6.57 2.40 9.44
N PRO A 84 7.09 1.20 9.10
CA PRO A 84 8.51 1.03 8.75
C PRO A 84 8.95 1.94 7.60
N ILE A 85 8.09 2.12 6.58
CA ILE A 85 8.38 2.96 5.42
C ILE A 85 8.56 4.43 5.84
N THR A 86 7.69 4.91 6.73
CA THR A 86 7.65 6.31 7.15
C THR A 86 8.79 6.68 8.10
N VAL A 87 9.27 5.74 8.91
CA VAL A 87 10.35 5.98 9.88
C VAL A 87 11.72 5.58 9.34
N HIS A 88 11.78 4.91 8.19
CA HIS A 88 13.04 4.51 7.58
C HIS A 88 13.98 5.71 7.37
N GLY A 89 15.23 5.59 7.83
CA GLY A 89 16.24 6.64 7.73
C GLY A 89 16.01 7.86 8.62
N THR A 90 15.04 7.81 9.55
CA THR A 90 14.85 8.86 10.57
C THR A 90 15.33 8.36 11.94
N ASP A 91 15.49 9.29 12.90
CA ASP A 91 15.83 8.95 14.29
C ASP A 91 14.78 8.04 14.96
N ASP A 92 13.55 7.97 14.43
CA ASP A 92 12.48 7.14 14.96
C ASP A 92 12.47 5.72 14.38
N GLY A 93 13.25 5.46 13.32
CA GLY A 93 13.34 4.17 12.65
C GLY A 93 14.51 3.34 13.14
N GLU A 94 14.27 2.03 13.28
CA GLU A 94 15.30 1.06 13.63
C GLU A 94 15.44 0.04 12.49
N SER A 95 16.65 -0.51 12.32
CA SER A 95 16.87 -1.60 11.36
C SER A 95 16.21 -2.88 11.86
N TYR A 96 15.63 -3.64 10.93
CA TYR A 96 15.17 -5.00 11.19
C TYR A 96 16.24 -6.06 10.92
N GLU A 97 17.41 -5.64 10.44
CA GLU A 97 18.51 -6.53 10.13
C GLU A 97 18.99 -7.27 11.38
N GLY A 98 19.10 -8.59 11.28
CA GLY A 98 19.57 -9.43 12.37
C GLY A 98 18.53 -9.73 13.47
N ILE A 99 17.29 -9.24 13.36
CA ILE A 99 16.21 -9.65 14.27
C ILE A 99 15.90 -11.14 14.04
N THR A 100 16.06 -11.94 15.09
CA THR A 100 15.75 -13.37 15.06
C THR A 100 14.37 -13.67 15.65
N THR A 101 13.84 -14.87 15.39
CA THR A 101 12.61 -15.34 16.04
C THR A 101 12.79 -15.44 17.56
N GLU A 102 13.96 -15.83 18.02
CA GLU A 102 14.31 -15.93 19.44
C GLU A 102 14.26 -14.55 20.12
N ASP A 103 14.72 -13.49 19.45
CA ASP A 103 14.64 -12.12 19.97
C ASP A 103 13.20 -11.63 20.08
N ILE A 104 12.34 -12.00 19.11
CA ILE A 104 10.90 -11.70 19.15
C ILE A 104 10.24 -12.42 20.32
N VAL A 105 10.46 -13.74 20.46
CA VAL A 105 9.88 -14.53 21.55
C VAL A 105 10.38 -14.08 22.92
N ALA A 106 11.62 -13.59 23.01
CA ALA A 106 12.18 -13.02 24.24
C ALA A 106 11.71 -11.58 24.53
N GLY A 107 10.85 -10.99 23.69
CA GLY A 107 10.32 -9.63 23.88
C GLY A 107 11.35 -8.51 23.64
N LYS A 108 12.51 -8.80 23.07
CA LYS A 108 13.57 -7.80 22.84
C LYS A 108 13.19 -6.79 21.76
N CYS A 109 12.22 -7.14 20.91
CA CYS A 109 11.73 -6.27 19.85
C CYS A 109 10.65 -5.29 20.32
N ASP A 110 10.06 -5.49 21.50
CA ASP A 110 8.96 -4.66 22.00
C ASP A 110 9.33 -3.17 22.09
N PRO A 111 10.52 -2.78 22.60
CA PRO A 111 10.91 -1.37 22.64
C PRO A 111 11.04 -0.76 21.24
N ILE A 112 11.54 -1.53 20.26
CA ILE A 112 11.72 -1.09 18.87
C ILE A 112 10.36 -0.76 18.25
N PHE A 113 9.43 -1.71 18.27
CA PHE A 113 8.09 -1.49 17.73
C PHE A 113 7.35 -0.38 18.50
N ARG A 114 7.43 -0.38 19.84
CA ARG A 114 6.78 0.66 20.65
C ARG A 114 7.26 2.06 20.28
N ARG A 115 8.56 2.24 20.01
CA ARG A 115 9.11 3.54 19.58
C ARG A 115 8.55 3.94 18.22
N MET A 116 8.69 3.08 17.21
CA MET A 116 8.23 3.36 15.84
C MET A 116 6.74 3.68 15.78
N TYR A 117 5.90 2.87 16.44
CA TYR A 117 4.44 3.06 16.44
C TYR A 117 3.96 4.26 17.28
N ASN A 118 4.81 4.83 18.13
CA ASN A 118 4.46 6.00 18.94
C ASN A 118 5.05 7.32 18.41
N CYS A 119 5.78 7.30 17.29
CA CYS A 119 6.43 8.48 16.75
C CYS A 119 5.40 9.53 16.29
N LYS A 120 5.80 10.82 16.35
CA LYS A 120 4.91 11.94 16.00
C LYS A 120 4.47 11.88 14.54
N ARG A 121 5.39 11.47 13.64
CA ARG A 121 5.14 11.37 12.20
C ARG A 121 4.04 10.36 11.89
N LEU A 122 4.08 9.18 12.52
CA LEU A 122 3.06 8.16 12.32
C LEU A 122 1.69 8.60 12.82
N LYS A 123 1.65 9.20 14.02
CA LYS A 123 0.42 9.73 14.62
C LYS A 123 -0.25 10.81 13.76
N ALA A 124 0.53 11.54 12.97
CA ALA A 124 0.01 12.53 12.02
C ALA A 124 -0.49 11.89 10.71
N ILE A 125 0.26 10.94 10.13
CA ILE A 125 -0.03 10.43 8.78
C ILE A 125 -1.13 9.37 8.75
N VAL A 126 -1.19 8.45 9.73
CA VAL A 126 -2.14 7.33 9.72
C VAL A 126 -3.60 7.79 9.68
N PRO A 127 -4.04 8.76 10.50
CA PRO A 127 -5.43 9.24 10.43
C PRO A 127 -5.77 9.89 9.08
N VAL A 128 -4.80 10.54 8.43
CA VAL A 128 -4.97 11.14 7.10
C VAL A 128 -5.17 10.04 6.07
N LEU A 129 -4.24 9.08 5.97
CA LEU A 129 -4.34 7.97 5.01
C LEU A 129 -5.63 7.17 5.17
N MET A 130 -6.01 6.86 6.41
CA MET A 130 -7.26 6.15 6.72
C MET A 130 -8.50 6.93 6.27
N ARG A 131 -8.54 8.25 6.54
CA ARG A 131 -9.63 9.12 6.10
C ARG A 131 -9.75 9.14 4.58
N GLN A 132 -8.63 9.33 3.88
CA GLN A 132 -8.59 9.38 2.42
C GLN A 132 -9.05 8.05 1.81
N TYR A 133 -8.57 6.93 2.34
CA TYR A 133 -8.97 5.60 1.88
C TYR A 133 -10.45 5.33 2.10
N PHE A 134 -10.99 5.70 3.26
CA PHE A 134 -12.41 5.51 3.54
C PHE A 134 -13.32 6.41 2.71
N ASN A 135 -12.88 7.63 2.41
CA ASN A 135 -13.61 8.51 1.50
C ASN A 135 -13.62 7.94 0.08
N PHE A 136 -12.48 7.42 -0.38
CA PHE A 136 -12.39 6.74 -1.66
C PHE A 136 -13.33 5.53 -1.73
N LEU A 137 -13.29 4.63 -0.76
CA LEU A 137 -14.19 3.47 -0.70
C LEU A 137 -15.68 3.86 -0.76
N LYS A 138 -16.07 5.00 -0.15
CA LYS A 138 -17.45 5.50 -0.20
C LYS A 138 -17.85 6.06 -1.57
N SER A 139 -16.88 6.48 -2.38
CA SER A 139 -17.12 7.02 -3.73
C SER A 139 -17.22 5.94 -4.81
N LEU A 140 -16.91 4.67 -4.50
CA LEU A 140 -16.86 3.55 -5.44
C LEU A 140 -18.19 2.85 -5.68
#